data_AF-A0AAN9NES9-F1
#
_entry.id   AF-A0AAN9NES9-F1
#
_cell.length_a   1.000
_cell.length_b   1.000
_cell.length_c   1.000
_cell.angle_alpha   90.00
_cell.angle_beta   90.00
_cell.angle_gamma   90.00
#
_symmetry.space_group_name_H-M   'P 1'
#
loop_
_entity.id
_entity.type
_entity.pdbx_description
1 polymer ?
#
loop_
_entity_poly.entity_id
_entity_poly.type
_entity_poly.pdbx_seq_one_letter_code
_entity_poly.pdbx_strand_id
1 'polypeptide(L)'
;MACRVQKRISLRRKLHILRVLTSSNSAKRTSIANATVLRLYKLKLALETVKRHYENLLATRGEHINLLNHVKENKDVKIEKVRAGTFMVKVTCEKGSNKLVAILEAFDEMCLNVQQAKVSCENGFSLEAIVVAEDQTLDVRDVSEALQKAIGKQSGEKDLQKFDKNCDL
;
A
#
# COMPACT_ATOMS: atom_id res chain seq x y z
N MET A 1 -66.70 -1.80 -7.66
CA MET A 1 -66.21 -2.56 -6.48
C MET A 1 -64.90 -3.35 -6.72
N ALA A 2 -64.59 -3.79 -7.95
CA ALA A 2 -63.41 -4.61 -8.29
C ALA A 2 -62.03 -4.01 -7.88
N CYS A 3 -61.81 -2.71 -8.09
CA CYS A 3 -60.52 -2.05 -7.78
C CYS A 3 -60.14 -2.13 -6.28
N ARG A 4 -61.11 -2.06 -5.36
CA ARG A 4 -60.84 -2.16 -3.91
C ARG A 4 -60.45 -3.58 -3.49
N VAL A 5 -61.02 -4.60 -4.13
CA VAL A 5 -60.69 -6.02 -3.89
C VAL A 5 -59.29 -6.34 -4.38
N GLN A 6 -58.94 -5.88 -5.59
CA GLN A 6 -57.60 -6.06 -6.16
C GLN A 6 -56.50 -5.43 -5.29
N LYS A 7 -56.73 -4.22 -4.75
CA LYS A 7 -55.81 -3.57 -3.80
C LYS A 7 -55.60 -4.40 -2.52
N ARG A 8 -56.67 -5.02 -1.98
CA ARG A 8 -56.58 -5.89 -0.79
C ARG A 8 -55.76 -7.16 -1.07
N ILE A 9 -55.93 -7.78 -2.24
CA ILE A 9 -55.18 -8.97 -2.65
C ILE A 9 -53.68 -8.64 -2.81
N SER A 10 -53.36 -7.53 -3.49
CA SER A 10 -51.98 -7.06 -3.64
C SER A 10 -51.29 -6.84 -2.29
N LEU A 11 -51.97 -6.18 -1.35
CA LEU A 11 -51.43 -5.92 -0.02
C LEU A 11 -51.22 -7.20 0.80
N ARG A 12 -52.12 -8.19 0.70
CA ARG A 12 -51.94 -9.50 1.36
C ARG A 12 -50.71 -10.24 0.82
N ARG A 13 -50.48 -10.22 -0.50
CA ARG A 13 -49.29 -10.81 -1.14
C ARG A 13 -48.01 -10.14 -0.64
N LYS A 14 -47.97 -8.79 -0.62
CA LYS A 14 -46.82 -8.03 -0.12
C LYS A 14 -46.50 -8.33 1.34
N LEU A 15 -47.50 -8.41 2.21
CA LEU A 15 -47.31 -8.75 3.62
C LEU A 15 -46.85 -10.19 3.82
N HIS A 16 -47.29 -11.13 2.97
CA HIS A 16 -46.83 -12.51 3.02
C HIS A 16 -45.34 -12.61 2.66
N ILE A 17 -44.91 -11.96 1.58
CA ILE A 17 -43.49 -11.88 1.20
C ILE A 17 -42.66 -11.30 2.34
N LEU A 18 -43.11 -10.17 2.91
CA LEU A 18 -42.41 -9.52 4.00
C LEU A 18 -42.30 -10.44 5.23
N ARG A 19 -43.35 -11.18 5.55
CA ARG A 19 -43.37 -12.15 6.65
C ARG A 19 -42.33 -13.25 6.47
N VAL A 20 -42.24 -13.82 5.26
CA VAL A 20 -41.29 -14.88 4.90
C VAL A 20 -39.85 -14.37 5.03
N LEU A 21 -39.55 -13.20 4.44
CA LEU A 21 -38.20 -12.60 4.49
C LEU A 21 -37.76 -12.22 5.90
N THR A 22 -38.71 -11.89 6.76
CA THR A 22 -38.48 -11.45 8.14
C THR A 22 -38.60 -12.60 9.14
N SER A 23 -38.87 -13.83 8.69
CA SER A 23 -39.12 -15.02 9.53
C SER A 23 -40.10 -14.73 10.68
N SER A 24 -41.15 -13.95 10.42
CA SER A 24 -42.13 -13.56 11.44
C SER A 24 -43.27 -14.57 11.49
N ASN A 25 -43.52 -15.19 12.65
CA ASN A 25 -44.64 -16.15 12.80
C ASN A 25 -46.01 -15.47 12.96
N SER A 26 -46.08 -14.13 12.94
CA SER A 26 -47.29 -13.39 13.25
C SER A 26 -48.10 -13.01 12.02
N ALA A 27 -49.41 -13.23 12.11
CA ALA A 27 -50.36 -12.77 11.11
C ALA A 27 -50.66 -11.26 11.20
N LYS A 28 -50.33 -10.63 12.34
CA LYS A 28 -50.64 -9.22 12.63
C LYS A 28 -49.69 -8.28 11.90
N ARG A 29 -50.24 -7.26 11.22
CA ARG A 29 -49.46 -6.29 10.44
C ARG A 29 -48.40 -5.55 11.26
N THR A 30 -48.75 -5.13 12.47
CA THR A 30 -47.85 -4.43 13.40
C THR A 30 -46.68 -5.31 13.81
N SER A 31 -46.92 -6.59 14.05
CA SER A 31 -45.87 -7.55 14.42
C SER A 31 -44.93 -7.86 13.25
N ILE A 32 -45.45 -7.96 12.01
CA ILE A 32 -44.62 -8.08 10.81
C ILE A 32 -43.73 -6.85 10.66
N ALA A 33 -44.31 -5.64 10.79
CA ALA A 33 -43.57 -4.39 10.69
C ALA A 33 -42.45 -4.30 11.75
N ASN A 34 -42.76 -4.58 13.02
CA ASN A 34 -41.77 -4.55 14.10
C ASN A 34 -40.66 -5.58 13.89
N ALA A 35 -41.00 -6.79 13.43
CA ALA A 35 -40.01 -7.80 13.11
C ALA A 35 -39.10 -7.35 11.96
N THR A 36 -39.64 -6.65 10.96
CA THR A 36 -38.87 -6.14 9.80
C THR A 36 -37.90 -5.07 10.25
N VAL A 37 -38.37 -4.12 11.05
CA VAL A 37 -37.53 -3.07 11.64
C VAL A 37 -36.41 -3.70 12.47
N LEU A 38 -36.73 -4.67 13.33
CA LEU A 38 -35.72 -5.37 14.13
C LEU A 38 -34.68 -6.09 13.25
N ARG A 39 -35.11 -6.74 12.17
CA ARG A 39 -34.20 -7.41 11.23
C ARG A 39 -33.28 -6.42 10.52
N LEU A 40 -33.81 -5.28 10.08
CA LEU A 40 -33.01 -4.20 9.48
C LEU A 40 -31.97 -3.65 10.47
N TYR A 41 -32.35 -3.42 11.73
CA TYR A 41 -31.40 -2.99 12.77
C TYR A 41 -30.29 -4.02 13.01
N LYS A 42 -30.63 -5.31 13.10
CA LYS A 42 -29.62 -6.38 13.25
C LYS A 42 -28.64 -6.41 12.07
N LEU A 43 -29.14 -6.26 10.85
CA LEU A 43 -28.30 -6.22 9.65
C LEU A 43 -27.41 -4.98 9.63
N LYS A 44 -27.95 -3.81 9.98
CA LYS A 44 -27.18 -2.57 10.09
C LYS A 44 -26.03 -2.71 11.09
N LEU A 45 -26.32 -3.26 12.26
CA LEU A 45 -25.32 -3.48 13.31
C LEU A 45 -24.23 -4.48 12.87
N ALA A 46 -24.61 -5.57 12.21
CA ALA A 46 -23.65 -6.53 11.65
C ALA A 46 -22.75 -5.89 10.58
N LEU A 47 -23.31 -5.03 9.72
CA LEU A 47 -22.55 -4.31 8.68
C LEU A 47 -21.54 -3.33 9.30
N GLU A 48 -21.96 -2.57 10.32
CA GLU A 48 -21.06 -1.65 11.05
C GLU A 48 -19.93 -2.40 11.75
N THR A 49 -20.21 -3.57 12.33
CA THR A 49 -19.19 -4.44 12.93
C THR A 49 -18.18 -4.93 11.90
N VAL A 50 -18.64 -5.43 10.74
CA VAL A 50 -17.75 -5.87 9.65
C VAL A 50 -16.90 -4.72 9.14
N LYS A 51 -17.49 -3.53 8.95
CA LYS A 51 -16.77 -2.33 8.54
C LYS A 51 -15.65 -1.98 9.53
N ARG A 52 -15.94 -1.98 10.84
CA ARG A 52 -14.95 -1.73 11.88
C ARG A 52 -13.82 -2.76 11.88
N HIS A 53 -14.14 -4.04 11.73
CA HIS A 53 -13.10 -5.09 11.64
C HIS A 53 -12.21 -4.90 10.41
N TYR A 54 -12.77 -4.49 9.28
CA TYR A 54 -12.01 -4.21 8.07
C TYR A 54 -11.08 -3.00 8.24
N GLU A 55 -11.59 -1.90 8.82
CA GLU A 55 -10.77 -0.72 9.14
C GLU A 55 -9.64 -1.05 10.12
N ASN A 56 -9.92 -1.85 11.16
CA ASN A 56 -8.90 -2.33 12.10
C ASN A 56 -7.84 -3.21 11.40
N LEU A 57 -8.26 -4.13 10.53
CA LEU A 57 -7.33 -4.96 9.76
C LEU A 57 -6.42 -4.13 8.85
N LEU A 58 -6.96 -3.08 8.23
CA LEU A 58 -6.16 -2.16 7.43
C LEU A 58 -5.16 -1.38 8.29
N ALA A 59 -5.58 -0.90 9.45
CA ALA A 59 -4.71 -0.22 10.40
C ALA A 59 -3.57 -1.13 10.88
N THR A 60 -3.88 -2.35 11.34
CA THR A 60 -2.88 -3.34 11.76
C THR A 60 -1.92 -3.71 10.62
N ARG A 61 -2.43 -3.85 9.39
CA ARG A 61 -1.57 -4.09 8.21
C ARG A 61 -0.61 -2.92 7.98
N GLY A 62 -1.09 -1.68 8.09
CA GLY A 62 -0.26 -0.48 7.97
C GLY A 62 0.85 -0.42 9.02
N GLU A 63 0.51 -0.68 10.29
CA GLU A 63 1.48 -0.75 11.39
C GLU A 63 2.52 -1.85 11.16
N HIS A 64 2.10 -3.03 10.71
CA HIS A 64 3.02 -4.12 10.43
C HIS A 64 3.97 -3.80 9.26
N ILE A 65 3.50 -3.12 8.21
CA ILE A 65 4.36 -2.63 7.12
C ILE A 65 5.36 -1.60 7.66
N ASN A 66 4.92 -0.68 8.50
CA ASN A 66 5.82 0.32 9.11
C ASN A 66 6.88 -0.34 9.99
N LEU A 67 6.52 -1.30 10.83
CA LEU A 67 7.47 -2.08 11.63
C LEU A 67 8.45 -2.87 10.76
N LEU A 68 7.98 -3.50 9.68
CA LEU A 68 8.87 -4.17 8.73
C LEU A 68 9.82 -3.19 8.06
N ASN A 69 9.36 -1.99 7.72
CA ASN A 69 10.21 -0.95 7.15
C ASN A 69 11.27 -0.47 8.15
N HIS A 70 10.92 -0.30 9.43
CA HIS A 70 11.89 0.04 10.47
C HIS A 70 12.93 -1.07 10.73
N VAL A 71 12.52 -2.34 10.68
CA VAL A 71 13.47 -3.48 10.73
C VAL A 71 14.33 -3.55 9.46
N LYS A 72 13.85 -2.98 8.36
CA LYS A 72 14.51 -2.89 7.06
C LYS A 72 15.18 -1.52 6.82
N GLU A 73 15.50 -0.78 7.87
CA GLU A 73 16.48 0.32 7.85
C GLU A 73 17.91 -0.15 7.50
N ASN A 74 18.08 -1.42 7.12
CA ASN A 74 19.24 -1.87 6.38
C ASN A 74 19.09 -1.42 4.92
N LYS A 75 19.81 -0.35 4.56
CA LYS A 75 20.10 0.02 3.16
C LYS A 75 20.81 -1.18 2.52
N ASP A 76 20.03 -2.11 1.96
CA ASP A 76 20.57 -3.31 1.36
C ASP A 76 20.93 -3.03 -0.10
N VAL A 77 22.24 -2.99 -0.36
CA VAL A 77 22.81 -3.08 -1.71
C VAL A 77 23.33 -4.51 -1.87
N LYS A 78 22.74 -5.27 -2.79
CA LYS A 78 23.19 -6.61 -3.16
C LYS A 78 23.72 -6.57 -4.59
N ILE A 79 24.92 -7.07 -4.79
CA ILE A 79 25.57 -7.10 -6.10
C ILE A 79 26.06 -8.51 -6.36
N GLU A 80 25.68 -9.04 -7.51
CA GLU A 80 26.10 -10.35 -7.98
C GLU A 80 26.87 -10.17 -9.29
N LYS A 81 28.09 -10.72 -9.38
CA LYS A 81 28.85 -10.76 -10.63
C LYS A 81 28.27 -11.86 -11.52
N VAL A 82 27.68 -11.48 -12.65
CA VAL A 82 27.06 -12.44 -13.59
C VAL A 82 28.11 -12.99 -14.55
N ARG A 83 29.00 -12.14 -15.07
CA ARG A 83 30.11 -12.48 -15.95
C ARG A 83 31.19 -11.39 -15.88
N ALA A 84 32.31 -11.55 -16.60
CA ALA A 84 33.34 -10.52 -16.68
C ALA A 84 32.74 -9.16 -17.09
N GLY A 85 32.97 -8.13 -16.27
CA GLY A 85 32.42 -6.80 -16.47
C GLY A 85 30.89 -6.69 -16.45
N THR A 86 30.11 -7.68 -15.98
CA THR A 86 28.64 -7.55 -15.88
C THR A 86 28.15 -7.89 -14.48
N PHE A 87 27.33 -7.00 -13.93
CA PHE A 87 26.83 -7.09 -12.56
C PHE A 87 25.30 -7.01 -12.54
N MET A 88 24.68 -7.80 -11.66
CA MET A 88 23.30 -7.63 -11.28
C MET A 88 23.25 -6.90 -9.95
N VAL A 89 22.67 -5.71 -9.98
CA VAL A 89 22.57 -4.79 -8.85
C VAL A 89 21.14 -4.79 -8.35
N LYS A 90 20.95 -5.02 -7.05
CA LYS A 90 19.68 -4.88 -6.36
C LYS A 90 19.85 -3.90 -5.21
N VAL A 91 19.10 -2.81 -5.27
CA VAL A 91 19.09 -1.77 -4.25
C VAL A 91 17.70 -1.68 -3.64
N THR A 92 17.64 -1.72 -2.32
CA THR A 92 16.43 -1.37 -1.57
C THR A 92 16.75 -0.32 -0.52
N CYS A 93 16.03 0.80 -0.55
CA CYS A 93 16.17 1.85 0.44
C CYS A 93 14.83 2.56 0.71
N GLU A 94 14.79 3.35 1.78
CA GLU A 94 13.63 4.14 2.13
C GLU A 94 13.24 5.12 1.02
N LYS A 95 11.96 5.52 1.03
CA LYS A 95 11.46 6.50 0.07
C LYS A 95 12.13 7.85 0.32
N GLY A 96 12.89 8.33 -0.65
CA GLY A 96 13.53 9.64 -0.63
C GLY A 96 13.49 10.29 -2.01
N SER A 97 13.42 11.62 -2.03
CA SER A 97 13.66 12.38 -3.25
C SER A 97 15.07 12.07 -3.77
N ASN A 98 15.21 11.90 -5.09
CA ASN A 98 16.48 11.86 -5.81
C ASN A 98 17.38 10.62 -5.59
N LYS A 99 16.88 9.52 -5.03
CA LYS A 99 17.67 8.26 -4.88
C LYS A 99 18.05 7.63 -6.22
N LEU A 100 17.15 7.65 -7.19
CA LEU A 100 17.44 7.14 -8.54
C LEU A 100 18.57 7.93 -9.21
N VAL A 101 18.52 9.26 -9.10
CA VAL A 101 19.52 10.15 -9.71
C VAL A 101 20.91 9.85 -9.17
N ALA A 102 21.07 9.80 -7.84
CA ALA A 102 22.35 9.50 -7.21
C ALA A 102 22.92 8.12 -7.61
N ILE A 103 22.05 7.13 -7.81
CA ILE A 103 22.49 5.79 -8.25
C ILE A 103 22.96 5.81 -9.70
N LEU A 104 22.25 6.52 -10.58
CA LEU A 104 22.63 6.65 -11.98
C LEU A 104 23.93 7.47 -12.15
N GLU A 105 24.12 8.52 -11.35
CA GLU A 105 25.39 9.27 -11.29
C GLU A 105 26.55 8.37 -10.87
N ALA A 106 26.36 7.51 -9.87
CA ALA A 106 27.39 6.55 -9.45
C ALA A 106 27.70 5.50 -10.52
N PHE A 107 26.71 5.10 -11.34
CA PHE A 107 26.97 4.24 -12.49
C PHE A 107 27.79 4.96 -13.57
N ASP A 108 27.48 6.22 -13.85
CA ASP A 108 28.21 7.03 -14.83
C ASP A 108 29.65 7.29 -14.39
N GLU A 109 29.86 7.65 -13.11
CA GLU A 109 31.21 7.83 -12.52
C GLU A 109 32.08 6.57 -12.59
N MET A 110 31.46 5.38 -12.58
CA MET A 110 32.15 4.09 -12.68
C MET A 110 32.17 3.50 -14.10
N CYS A 111 31.74 4.27 -15.11
CA CYS A 111 31.62 3.80 -16.50
C CYS A 111 30.81 2.49 -16.63
N LEU A 112 29.70 2.39 -15.89
CA LEU A 112 28.78 1.26 -15.91
C LEU A 112 27.57 1.57 -16.79
N ASN A 113 27.43 0.84 -17.90
CA ASN A 113 26.30 0.98 -18.79
C ASN A 113 25.11 0.12 -18.33
N VAL A 114 23.93 0.72 -18.18
CA VAL A 114 22.70 0.04 -17.75
C VAL A 114 22.04 -0.64 -18.94
N GLN A 115 22.06 -1.97 -18.98
CA GLN A 115 21.41 -2.77 -20.03
C GLN A 115 19.92 -2.99 -19.75
N GLN A 116 19.59 -3.19 -18.49
CA GLN A 116 18.22 -3.41 -18.04
C GLN A 116 18.04 -2.81 -16.66
N ALA A 117 16.88 -2.19 -16.41
CA ALA A 117 16.51 -1.70 -15.10
C ALA A 117 15.01 -1.89 -14.84
N LYS A 118 14.67 -2.17 -13.60
CA LYS A 118 13.32 -2.20 -13.07
C LYS A 118 13.28 -1.39 -11.78
N VAL A 119 12.34 -0.45 -11.70
CA VAL A 119 12.16 0.43 -10.54
C VAL A 119 10.76 0.26 -9.97
N SER A 120 10.65 0.22 -8.65
CA SER A 120 9.38 0.33 -7.93
C SER A 120 9.50 1.33 -6.78
N CYS A 121 8.39 2.02 -6.51
CA CYS A 121 8.24 3.01 -5.44
C CYS A 121 7.03 2.71 -4.53
N GLU A 122 6.47 1.51 -4.61
CA GLU A 122 5.23 1.13 -3.90
C GLU A 122 5.44 0.97 -2.39
N ASN A 123 6.52 0.29 -1.99
CA ASN A 123 6.85 0.00 -0.58
C ASN A 123 8.26 0.51 -0.21
N GLY A 124 8.59 1.73 -0.64
CA GLY A 124 9.96 2.27 -0.61
C GLY A 124 10.60 2.28 -2.00
N PHE A 125 11.86 2.71 -2.10
CA PHE A 125 12.59 2.69 -3.36
C PHE A 125 13.26 1.32 -3.56
N SER A 126 12.96 0.66 -4.67
CA SER A 126 13.65 -0.56 -5.09
C SER A 126 14.09 -0.45 -6.54
N LEU A 127 15.35 -0.79 -6.81
CA LEU A 127 15.94 -0.86 -8.14
C LEU A 127 16.58 -2.23 -8.33
N GLU A 128 16.27 -2.88 -9.45
CA GLU A 128 17.01 -4.02 -9.97
C GLU A 128 17.58 -3.64 -11.32
N ALA A 129 18.90 -3.77 -11.51
CA ALA A 129 19.56 -3.38 -12.73
C ALA A 129 20.64 -4.39 -13.16
N ILE A 130 20.77 -4.59 -14.47
CA ILE A 130 21.90 -5.29 -15.08
C ILE A 130 22.80 -4.22 -15.68
N VAL A 131 24.02 -4.13 -15.15
CA VAL A 131 25.01 -3.12 -15.57
C VAL A 131 26.25 -3.79 -16.13
N VAL A 132 26.85 -3.18 -17.15
CA VAL A 132 28.04 -3.65 -17.84
C VAL A 132 29.13 -2.60 -17.73
N ALA A 133 30.26 -2.96 -17.13
CA ALA A 133 31.45 -2.14 -17.05
C ALA A 133 32.20 -2.13 -18.37
N GLU A 134 32.69 -0.96 -18.76
CA GLU A 134 33.66 -0.84 -19.85
C GLU A 134 35.01 -1.47 -19.46
N ASP A 135 35.44 -1.30 -18.20
CA ASP A 135 36.62 -1.96 -17.65
C ASP A 135 36.26 -3.30 -16.98
N GLN A 136 36.81 -4.40 -17.49
CA GLN A 136 36.56 -5.75 -16.98
C GLN A 136 37.27 -6.05 -15.64
N THR A 137 38.16 -5.16 -15.19
CA THR A 137 38.90 -5.31 -13.92
C THR A 137 38.13 -4.85 -12.69
N LEU A 138 36.99 -4.16 -12.87
CA LEU A 138 36.12 -3.71 -11.79
C LEU A 138 35.68 -4.86 -10.87
N ASP A 139 35.86 -4.66 -9.56
CA ASP A 139 35.45 -5.62 -8.53
C ASP A 139 34.05 -5.30 -7.99
N VAL A 140 33.36 -6.33 -7.50
CA VAL A 140 32.04 -6.21 -6.86
C VAL A 140 32.09 -5.25 -5.67
N ARG A 141 33.22 -5.20 -4.96
CA ARG A 141 33.44 -4.34 -3.80
C ARG A 141 33.42 -2.86 -4.17
N ASP A 142 34.07 -2.48 -5.27
CA ASP A 142 34.13 -1.08 -5.72
C ASP A 142 32.73 -0.57 -6.07
N VAL A 143 31.96 -1.40 -6.80
CA VAL A 143 30.58 -1.08 -7.16
C VAL A 143 29.68 -0.99 -5.92
N SER A 144 29.89 -1.88 -4.94
CA SER A 144 29.15 -1.88 -3.68
C SER A 144 29.40 -0.62 -2.87
N GLU A 145 30.66 -0.21 -2.73
CA GLU A 145 31.04 0.97 -1.97
C GLU A 145 30.48 2.26 -2.61
N ALA A 146 30.63 2.40 -3.93
CA ALA A 146 30.10 3.55 -4.66
C ALA A 146 28.58 3.68 -4.51
N LEU A 147 27.84 2.57 -4.61
CA LEU A 147 26.38 2.57 -4.43
C LEU A 147 25.96 2.84 -2.99
N GLN A 148 26.64 2.26 -2.00
CA GLN A 148 26.38 2.55 -0.59
C GLN A 148 26.62 4.04 -0.30
N LYS A 149 27.66 4.64 -0.88
CA LYS A 149 27.96 6.07 -0.78
C LYS A 149 26.86 6.91 -1.43
N ALA A 150 26.40 6.56 -2.63
CA ALA A 150 25.33 7.27 -3.32
C ALA A 150 24.01 7.28 -2.52
N ILE A 151 23.67 6.16 -1.88
CA ILE A 151 22.45 6.03 -1.07
C ILE A 151 22.62 6.70 0.30
N GLY A 152 23.85 6.70 0.84
CA GLY A 152 24.28 7.28 2.12
C GLY A 152 24.38 8.81 2.15
N LYS A 153 24.96 9.43 1.10
CA LYS A 153 25.23 10.88 1.04
C LYS A 153 23.99 11.75 1.35
N GLN A 154 22.80 11.34 0.91
CA GLN A 154 21.60 12.17 1.05
C GLN A 154 20.78 11.97 2.33
N SER A 155 21.16 11.08 3.27
CA SER A 155 20.51 11.08 4.59
C SER A 155 21.05 12.15 5.54
N GLY A 156 22.19 12.78 5.21
CA GLY A 156 22.79 13.86 6.02
C GLY A 156 22.45 15.28 5.54
N GLU A 157 21.74 15.44 4.44
CA GLU A 157 21.53 16.74 3.78
C GLU A 157 20.10 17.28 3.93
N LYS A 158 19.42 16.91 5.03
CA LYS A 158 18.08 17.43 5.38
C LYS A 158 18.03 18.32 6.62
N ASP A 159 19.15 18.58 7.29
CA ASP A 159 19.15 19.34 8.56
C ASP A 159 19.77 20.76 8.49
N LEU A 160 20.00 21.34 7.31
CA LEU A 160 20.66 22.66 7.21
C LEU A 160 19.90 23.76 6.47
N GLN A 161 18.63 23.60 6.12
CA GLN A 161 17.80 24.74 5.71
C GLN A 161 16.39 24.67 6.29
N LYS A 162 16.26 25.02 7.57
CA LYS A 162 15.12 25.78 8.15
C LYS A 162 15.38 26.12 9.63
N PHE A 163 16.44 26.87 9.87
CA PHE A 163 16.51 27.76 11.03
C PHE A 163 17.23 29.04 10.61
N ASP A 164 16.46 29.94 10.00
CA ASP A 164 16.62 31.36 10.30
C ASP A 164 15.28 31.84 10.86
N LYS A 165 15.25 31.92 12.20
CA LYS A 165 14.47 32.91 12.97
C LYS A 165 15.06 34.29 12.59
N ASN A 166 14.41 35.44 12.63
CA ASN A 166 13.33 35.92 13.47
C ASN A 166 12.91 37.30 12.93
N CYS A 167 11.75 37.78 13.39
CA CYS A 167 11.36 39.18 13.66
C CYS A 167 12.00 40.33 12.85
N ASP A 168 11.16 41.13 12.19
CA ASP A 168 11.02 42.55 12.52
C ASP A 168 9.68 43.13 12.01
N LEU A 169 9.01 43.85 12.93
CA LEU A 169 7.76 44.64 12.88
C LEU A 169 6.40 43.95 12.65
#